data_AF-A0A2H3B4Z5-F1
#
_entry.id   AF-A0A2H3B4Z5-F1
#
_cell.length_a   1.000
_cell.length_b   1.000
_cell.length_c   1.000
_cell.angle_alpha   90.00
_cell.angle_beta   90.00
_cell.angle_gamma   90.00
#
_symmetry.space_group_name_H-M   'P 1'
#
loop_
_entity.id
_entity.type
_entity.pdbx_description
1 polymer ?
#
loop_
_entity_poly.entity_id
_entity_poly.type
_entity_poly.pdbx_seq_one_letter_code
_entity_poly.pdbx_strand_id
1 'polypeptide(L)'
;MTVVSHPLLSAKSKLYERDTFICSTSSPAKLLVRVNQRWIPISSATVQRWAYLLAPHSEPFHLRPVTVHQFGIMAYAIMPNGPPIPENSSKQLLPITARFLPQITTTPNPLSFATMQKTWTIRPNPGIMLDVIPSVAQAVRRRDQYQCFVTGTASHNDTDLVWMFPPCFARLCRFPPLRDDYHPIPQFFETASNAAFLHKDLIPFFHDNAFSVDVDDDYRVLIFRDIGPAEKLLPSHLRVSPNEEPEDWFLREHFRISLKVCILEGDIDEDYPPPVVLRMMDDLGVNSVGSDDTVELAPMTDPRWQTVIGKSIWENVLETRMAANYVPPDDSDEEEADRIDK
;
A
#
# COMPACT_ATOMS: atom_id res chain seq x y z
N MET A 1 7.54 -31.58 3.76
CA MET A 1 6.22 -30.95 3.67
C MET A 1 6.43 -29.48 3.36
N THR A 2 6.12 -29.03 2.14
CA THR A 2 6.18 -27.61 1.77
C THR A 2 4.96 -26.91 2.35
N VAL A 3 5.09 -26.38 3.57
CA VAL A 3 4.10 -25.46 4.12
C VAL A 3 4.15 -24.21 3.24
N VAL A 4 3.08 -23.96 2.48
CA VAL A 4 2.89 -22.67 1.83
C VAL A 4 2.60 -21.68 2.95
N SER A 5 3.62 -20.96 3.41
CA SER A 5 3.45 -19.89 4.38
C SER A 5 2.75 -18.72 3.68
N HIS A 6 1.60 -18.32 4.19
CA HIS A 6 1.03 -17.02 3.83
C HIS A 6 1.98 -15.90 4.28
N PRO A 7 2.00 -14.75 3.59
CA PRO A 7 2.80 -13.61 4.03
C PRO A 7 2.45 -13.24 5.48
N LEU A 8 3.45 -12.76 6.23
CA LEU A 8 3.18 -12.15 7.52
C LEU A 8 2.48 -10.82 7.27
N LEU A 9 1.22 -10.72 7.70
CA LEU A 9 0.36 -9.57 7.44
C LEU A 9 0.19 -8.71 8.69
N SER A 10 0.24 -7.38 8.51
CA SER A 10 -0.14 -6.44 9.55
C SER A 10 -1.61 -6.57 9.95
N ALA A 11 -1.96 -6.03 11.12
CA ALA A 11 -3.32 -5.89 11.59
C ALA A 11 -4.19 -5.14 10.57
N LYS A 12 -3.65 -4.12 9.91
CA LYS A 12 -4.34 -3.37 8.86
C LYS A 12 -4.65 -4.23 7.63
N SER A 13 -3.71 -5.05 7.16
CA SER A 13 -3.95 -5.98 6.05
C SER A 13 -5.01 -7.03 6.39
N LYS A 14 -5.02 -7.52 7.63
CA LYS A 14 -6.04 -8.47 8.12
C LYS A 14 -7.42 -7.80 8.22
N LEU A 15 -7.49 -6.59 8.76
CA LEU A 15 -8.72 -5.81 8.89
C LEU A 15 -9.40 -5.57 7.54
N TYR A 16 -8.61 -5.35 6.48
CA TYR A 16 -9.14 -5.15 5.12
C TYR A 16 -9.26 -6.43 4.29
N GLU A 17 -9.09 -7.60 4.92
CA GLU A 17 -9.23 -8.92 4.28
C GLU A 17 -8.45 -9.02 2.97
N ARG A 18 -7.23 -8.48 2.95
CA ARG A 18 -6.43 -8.48 1.72
C ARG A 18 -6.03 -9.90 1.35
N ASP A 19 -6.23 -10.24 0.08
CA ASP A 19 -6.05 -11.60 -0.44
C ASP A 19 -4.98 -11.68 -1.52
N THR A 20 -4.54 -10.53 -2.04
CA THR A 20 -3.62 -10.47 -3.17
C THR A 20 -2.45 -9.54 -2.89
N PHE A 21 -1.25 -10.07 -3.10
CA PHE A 21 0.00 -9.46 -2.68
C PHE A 21 1.01 -9.42 -3.82
N ILE A 22 1.68 -8.28 -3.95
CA ILE A 22 2.82 -8.10 -4.85
C ILE A 22 4.06 -7.80 -4.03
N CYS A 23 5.04 -8.70 -4.05
CA CYS A 23 6.29 -8.57 -3.30
C CYS A 23 7.41 -7.93 -4.13
N SER A 24 8.34 -7.25 -3.46
CA SER A 24 9.68 -6.97 -3.99
C SER A 24 10.54 -8.21 -3.96
N THR A 25 11.56 -8.24 -4.82
CA THR A 25 12.59 -9.29 -4.87
C THR A 25 13.81 -8.98 -4.01
N SER A 26 13.69 -8.04 -3.07
CA SER A 26 14.75 -7.81 -2.08
C SER A 26 14.88 -9.01 -1.15
N SER A 27 16.01 -9.12 -0.46
CA SER A 27 16.20 -10.04 0.66
C SER A 27 16.47 -9.22 1.92
N PRO A 28 15.58 -9.23 2.94
CA PRO A 28 14.25 -9.87 2.92
C PRO A 28 13.29 -9.21 1.91
N ALA A 29 12.27 -9.96 1.48
CA ALA A 29 11.25 -9.45 0.58
C ALA A 29 10.31 -8.50 1.34
N LYS A 30 9.72 -7.54 0.63
CA LYS A 30 8.74 -6.58 1.18
C LYS A 30 7.46 -6.63 0.36
N LEU A 31 6.27 -6.54 0.97
CA LEU A 31 5.07 -6.41 0.14
C LEU A 31 4.92 -4.94 -0.29
N LEU A 32 4.81 -4.77 -1.60
CA LEU A 32 4.71 -3.48 -2.27
C LEU A 32 3.25 -3.11 -2.53
N VAL A 33 2.43 -4.09 -2.91
CA VAL A 33 1.01 -3.90 -3.20
C VAL A 33 0.22 -4.96 -2.45
N ARG A 34 -0.88 -4.54 -1.83
CA ARG A 34 -1.81 -5.43 -1.14
C ARG A 34 -3.24 -4.98 -1.45
N VAL A 35 -4.04 -5.88 -2.01
CA VAL A 35 -5.43 -5.59 -2.35
C VAL A 35 -6.34 -6.72 -1.89
N ASN A 36 -7.63 -6.41 -1.78
CA ASN A 36 -8.69 -7.39 -1.70
C ASN A 36 -9.36 -7.43 -3.07
N GLN A 37 -9.21 -8.54 -3.79
CA GLN A 37 -9.67 -8.64 -5.17
C GLN A 37 -11.18 -8.70 -5.32
N ARG A 38 -11.93 -8.91 -4.23
CA ARG A 38 -13.39 -8.72 -4.23
C ARG A 38 -13.75 -7.26 -4.53
N TRP A 39 -13.00 -6.31 -3.97
CA TRP A 39 -13.24 -4.87 -4.13
C TRP A 39 -12.49 -4.29 -5.33
N ILE A 40 -11.27 -4.77 -5.54
CA ILE A 40 -10.38 -4.27 -6.58
C ILE A 40 -9.83 -5.45 -7.39
N PRO A 41 -10.56 -5.91 -8.41
CA PRO A 41 -10.02 -6.86 -9.37
C PRO A 41 -8.83 -6.21 -10.09
N ILE A 42 -7.63 -6.76 -9.86
CA ILE A 42 -6.40 -6.27 -10.50
C ILE A 42 -5.88 -7.28 -11.51
N SER A 43 -5.34 -6.74 -12.59
CA SER A 43 -4.64 -7.48 -13.64
C SER A 43 -3.19 -7.00 -13.72
N SER A 44 -2.35 -7.69 -14.52
CA SER A 44 -1.00 -7.18 -14.80
C SER A 44 -1.07 -5.79 -15.45
N ALA A 45 -1.96 -5.60 -16.42
CA ALA A 45 -2.12 -4.31 -17.10
C ALA A 45 -2.47 -3.18 -16.12
N THR A 46 -3.36 -3.44 -15.17
CA THR A 46 -3.73 -2.50 -14.11
C THR A 46 -2.53 -2.12 -13.25
N VAL A 47 -1.78 -3.11 -12.78
CA VAL A 47 -0.61 -2.88 -11.92
C VAL A 47 0.48 -2.09 -12.65
N GLN A 48 0.74 -2.40 -13.92
CA GLN A 48 1.72 -1.67 -14.74
C GLN A 48 1.34 -0.19 -14.86
N ARG A 49 0.07 0.10 -15.19
CA ARG A 49 -0.44 1.47 -15.30
C ARG A 49 -0.37 2.23 -13.98
N TRP A 50 -0.78 1.59 -12.88
CA TRP A 50 -0.71 2.22 -11.55
C TRP A 50 0.73 2.43 -11.10
N ALA A 51 1.65 1.52 -11.41
CA ALA A 51 3.06 1.71 -11.12
C ALA A 51 3.63 2.92 -11.86
N TYR A 52 3.25 3.13 -13.13
CA TYR A 52 3.62 4.35 -13.87
C TYR A 52 3.03 5.61 -13.23
N LEU A 53 1.77 5.59 -12.81
CA LEU A 53 1.14 6.71 -12.10
C LEU A 53 1.85 7.03 -10.76
N LEU A 54 2.24 5.98 -10.02
CA LEU A 54 2.93 6.10 -8.74
C LEU A 54 4.42 6.44 -8.87
N ALA A 55 5.06 6.07 -9.97
CA ALA A 55 6.47 6.28 -10.26
C ALA A 55 6.73 6.32 -11.79
N PRO A 56 6.52 7.48 -12.45
CA PRO A 56 6.65 7.62 -13.90
C PRO A 56 8.05 7.29 -14.45
N HIS A 57 9.07 7.42 -13.60
CA HIS A 57 10.47 7.11 -13.93
C HIS A 57 10.90 5.73 -13.47
N SER A 58 9.97 4.87 -13.03
CA SER A 58 10.32 3.49 -12.70
C SER A 58 10.71 2.73 -13.96
N GLU A 59 11.77 1.92 -13.87
CA GLU A 59 12.13 1.04 -14.98
C GLU A 59 11.01 0.01 -15.21
N PRO A 60 10.88 -0.50 -16.46
CA PRO A 60 9.97 -1.59 -16.77
C PRO A 60 10.18 -2.78 -15.83
N PHE A 61 9.09 -3.46 -15.48
CA PHE A 61 9.15 -4.61 -14.59
C PHE A 61 8.20 -5.70 -15.07
N HIS A 62 8.48 -6.93 -14.65
CA HIS A 62 7.60 -8.05 -14.91
C HIS A 62 7.05 -8.62 -13.61
N LEU A 63 5.80 -9.06 -13.69
CA LEU A 63 5.13 -9.79 -12.64
C LEU A 63 5.35 -11.30 -12.84
N ARG A 64 5.61 -12.04 -11.75
CA ARG A 64 5.75 -13.50 -11.77
C ARG A 64 4.97 -14.12 -10.62
N PRO A 65 4.31 -15.28 -10.82
CA PRO A 65 3.85 -16.11 -9.71
C PRO A 65 5.03 -16.49 -8.81
N VAL A 66 4.83 -16.44 -7.48
CA VAL A 66 5.86 -16.80 -6.50
C VAL A 66 5.30 -17.65 -5.37
N THR A 67 6.19 -18.42 -4.75
CA THR A 67 5.98 -19.04 -3.44
C THR A 67 6.63 -18.18 -2.37
N VAL A 68 5.95 -18.00 -1.24
CA VAL A 68 6.46 -17.25 -0.07
C VAL A 68 6.97 -18.25 0.96
N HIS A 69 8.13 -17.95 1.52
CA HIS A 69 8.78 -18.74 2.56
C HIS A 69 9.08 -17.81 3.74
N GLN A 70 8.87 -18.29 4.97
CA GLN A 70 9.39 -17.60 6.15
C GLN A 70 10.91 -17.49 6.06
N PHE A 71 11.46 -16.31 6.37
CA PHE A 71 12.88 -16.02 6.25
C PHE A 71 13.29 -15.08 7.39
N GLY A 72 13.81 -15.64 8.47
CA GLY A 72 14.20 -14.86 9.65
C GLY A 72 13.01 -14.38 10.48
N ILE A 73 13.28 -13.43 11.38
CA ILE A 73 12.31 -12.88 12.33
C ILE A 73 11.46 -11.84 11.62
N MET A 74 10.14 -12.04 11.62
CA MET A 74 9.19 -11.12 10.97
C MET A 74 9.50 -10.83 9.50
N ALA A 75 10.12 -11.76 8.79
CA ALA A 75 10.52 -11.57 7.41
C ALA A 75 10.23 -12.82 6.57
N TYR A 76 10.19 -12.62 5.26
CA TYR A 76 9.91 -13.66 4.28
C TYR A 76 10.79 -13.50 3.04
N ALA A 77 11.03 -14.62 2.38
CA ALA A 77 11.68 -14.72 1.09
C ALA A 77 10.65 -15.17 0.05
N ILE A 78 10.89 -14.83 -1.20
CA ILE A 78 10.04 -15.23 -2.33
C ILE A 78 10.86 -16.01 -3.35
N MET A 79 10.25 -17.04 -3.92
CA MET A 79 10.83 -17.82 -5.01
C MET A 79 9.88 -17.87 -6.20
N PRO A 80 10.31 -17.52 -7.42
CA PRO A 80 9.52 -17.71 -8.63
C PRO A 80 9.05 -19.15 -8.79
N ASN A 81 7.76 -19.33 -9.09
CA ASN A 81 7.18 -20.64 -9.36
C ASN A 81 6.45 -20.70 -10.71
N GLY A 82 6.69 -19.73 -11.60
CA GLY A 82 6.10 -19.68 -12.94
C GLY A 82 6.76 -18.69 -13.90
N PRO A 83 6.33 -18.67 -15.17
CA PRO A 83 6.79 -17.72 -16.17
C PRO A 83 6.32 -16.29 -15.86
N PRO A 84 6.94 -15.26 -16.47
CA PRO A 84 6.43 -13.90 -16.44
C PRO A 84 4.97 -13.81 -16.92
N ILE A 85 4.18 -13.01 -16.22
CA ILE A 85 2.83 -12.61 -16.64
C ILE A 85 2.99 -11.48 -17.67
N PRO A 86 2.38 -11.58 -18.86
CA PRO A 86 2.43 -10.51 -19.85
C PRO A 86 1.93 -9.18 -19.29
N GLU A 87 2.65 -8.10 -19.58
CA GLU A 87 2.36 -6.77 -19.03
C GLU A 87 0.95 -6.29 -19.35
N ASN A 88 0.49 -6.56 -20.57
CA ASN A 88 -0.84 -6.21 -21.06
C ASN A 88 -1.93 -7.24 -20.71
N SER A 89 -1.63 -8.24 -19.88
CA SER A 89 -2.62 -9.24 -19.48
C SER A 89 -3.73 -8.61 -18.65
N SER A 90 -4.96 -8.68 -19.17
CA SER A 90 -6.20 -8.34 -18.45
C SER A 90 -6.70 -9.48 -17.55
N LYS A 91 -6.04 -10.65 -17.57
CA LYS A 91 -6.39 -11.74 -16.64
C LYS A 91 -6.15 -11.29 -15.21
N GLN A 92 -7.11 -11.63 -14.37
CA GLN A 92 -7.04 -11.40 -12.94
C GLN A 92 -5.79 -12.07 -12.35
N LEU A 93 -5.07 -11.34 -11.50
CA LEU A 93 -3.85 -11.86 -10.87
C LEU A 93 -4.18 -12.94 -9.83
N LEU A 94 -3.23 -13.85 -9.61
CA LEU A 94 -3.31 -14.81 -8.52
C LEU A 94 -2.92 -14.16 -7.18
N PRO A 95 -3.34 -14.72 -6.04
CA PRO A 95 -3.12 -14.18 -4.70
C PRO A 95 -1.69 -13.75 -4.36
N ILE A 96 -0.67 -14.41 -4.92
CA ILE A 96 0.72 -14.05 -4.64
C ILE A 96 1.50 -13.95 -5.94
N THR A 97 2.01 -12.75 -6.19
CA THR A 97 2.83 -12.41 -7.34
C THR A 97 4.03 -11.58 -6.86
N ALA A 98 5.15 -11.59 -7.57
CA ALA A 98 6.27 -10.70 -7.28
C ALA A 98 6.59 -9.79 -8.46
N ARG A 99 7.01 -8.58 -8.11
CA ARG A 99 7.58 -7.58 -9.01
C ARG A 99 9.10 -7.73 -9.01
N PHE A 100 9.67 -7.96 -10.19
CA PHE A 100 11.11 -7.98 -10.40
C PHE A 100 11.61 -6.60 -10.88
N LEU A 101 12.29 -5.87 -9.99
CA LEU A 101 12.99 -4.56 -10.14
C LEU A 101 12.16 -3.33 -10.62
N PRO A 102 12.66 -2.08 -10.41
CA PRO A 102 13.51 -1.60 -9.33
C PRO A 102 12.67 -0.96 -8.20
N GLN A 103 13.32 -0.76 -7.04
CA GLN A 103 12.74 -0.24 -5.80
C GLN A 103 12.01 1.10 -6.02
N ILE A 104 10.77 1.20 -5.54
CA ILE A 104 10.10 2.50 -5.39
C ILE A 104 10.86 3.28 -4.32
N THR A 105 11.31 4.48 -4.67
CA THR A 105 11.96 5.43 -3.75
C THR A 105 11.15 5.62 -2.48
N THR A 106 11.85 5.58 -1.35
CA THR A 106 11.40 5.53 0.05
C THR A 106 10.75 6.83 0.56
N THR A 107 10.00 7.56 -0.27
CA THR A 107 9.17 8.63 0.28
C THR A 107 8.10 7.99 1.17
N PRO A 108 7.93 8.45 2.43
CA PRO A 108 6.90 7.91 3.30
C PRO A 108 5.54 8.00 2.58
N ASN A 109 4.75 6.94 2.70
CA ASN A 109 3.40 6.95 2.17
C ASN A 109 2.61 8.05 2.89
N PRO A 110 1.83 8.87 2.15
CA PRO A 110 0.96 9.84 2.77
C PRO A 110 -0.13 9.11 3.56
N LEU A 111 -0.58 9.73 4.66
CA LEU A 111 -1.81 9.33 5.34
C LEU A 111 -3.04 9.75 4.51
N SER A 112 -4.23 9.25 4.84
CA SER A 112 -5.46 9.73 4.20
C SER A 112 -5.66 11.24 4.43
N PHE A 113 -6.38 11.93 3.54
CA PHE A 113 -6.61 13.38 3.71
C PHE A 113 -7.26 13.70 5.07
N ALA A 114 -8.22 12.88 5.50
CA ALA A 114 -8.86 12.98 6.81
C ALA A 114 -7.87 12.78 7.97
N THR A 115 -6.95 11.82 7.86
CA THR A 115 -5.92 11.59 8.89
C THR A 115 -4.89 12.73 8.89
N MET A 116 -4.44 13.16 7.73
CA MET A 116 -3.53 14.30 7.59
C MET A 116 -4.14 15.55 8.22
N GLN A 117 -5.42 15.85 7.95
CA GLN A 117 -6.14 16.95 8.59
C GLN A 117 -6.06 16.88 10.13
N LYS A 118 -6.26 15.70 10.73
CA LYS A 118 -6.21 15.51 12.19
C LYS A 118 -4.80 15.65 12.76
N THR A 119 -3.79 15.18 12.03
CA THR A 119 -2.39 15.20 12.48
C THR A 119 -1.68 16.53 12.20
N TRP A 120 -2.29 17.42 11.41
CA TRP A 120 -1.68 18.70 11.04
C TRP A 120 -1.76 19.72 12.18
N THR A 121 -0.82 19.64 13.12
CA THR A 121 -0.74 20.50 14.31
C THR A 121 -0.18 21.90 14.04
N ILE A 122 0.37 22.15 12.85
CA ILE A 122 1.11 23.39 12.53
C ILE A 122 0.18 24.58 12.23
N ARG A 123 -1.11 24.36 11.91
CA ARG A 123 -2.07 25.44 11.62
C ARG A 123 -3.06 25.64 12.77
N PRO A 124 -3.43 26.89 13.08
CA PRO A 124 -4.31 27.20 14.21
C PRO A 124 -5.75 26.66 14.06
N ASN A 125 -6.16 26.18 12.88
CA ASN A 125 -7.49 25.61 12.65
C ASN A 125 -7.43 24.45 11.63
N PRO A 126 -7.18 23.20 12.06
CA PRO A 126 -7.18 22.04 11.16
C PRO A 126 -8.58 21.75 10.58
N GLY A 127 -9.65 22.12 11.30
CA GLY A 127 -11.03 21.89 10.89
C GLY A 127 -11.40 22.52 9.55
N ILE A 128 -10.80 23.66 9.21
CA ILE A 128 -11.09 24.39 7.96
C ILE A 128 -10.16 24.04 6.80
N MET A 129 -9.20 23.13 6.99
CA MET A 129 -8.17 22.83 5.98
C MET A 129 -8.74 22.20 4.70
N LEU A 130 -9.86 21.50 4.82
CA LEU A 130 -10.55 20.85 3.70
C LEU A 130 -11.75 21.66 3.21
N ASP A 131 -12.03 22.81 3.83
CA ASP A 131 -13.17 23.64 3.43
C ASP A 131 -12.86 24.38 2.13
N VAL A 132 -13.85 24.40 1.23
CA VAL A 132 -13.73 25.13 -0.04
C VAL A 132 -13.92 26.62 0.23
N ILE A 133 -12.94 27.44 -0.19
CA ILE A 133 -12.96 28.88 0.07
C ILE A 133 -14.17 29.57 -0.62
N PRO A 134 -14.70 30.67 -0.07
CA PRO A 134 -15.96 31.25 -0.54
C PRO A 134 -15.99 31.64 -2.02
N SER A 135 -14.90 32.17 -2.57
CA SER A 135 -14.80 32.56 -3.99
C SER A 135 -14.94 31.35 -4.92
N VAL A 136 -14.27 30.24 -4.59
CA VAL A 136 -14.34 28.98 -5.33
C VAL A 136 -15.71 28.34 -5.15
N ALA A 137 -16.21 28.30 -3.91
CA ALA A 137 -17.55 27.79 -3.62
C ALA A 137 -18.64 28.50 -4.44
N GLN A 138 -18.54 29.82 -4.62
CA GLN A 138 -19.48 30.56 -5.45
C GLN A 138 -19.37 30.20 -6.93
N ALA A 139 -18.15 30.02 -7.46
CA ALA A 139 -17.93 29.60 -8.84
C ALA A 139 -18.47 28.20 -9.11
N VAL A 140 -18.20 27.24 -8.21
CA VAL A 140 -18.69 25.86 -8.30
C VAL A 140 -20.22 25.80 -8.23
N ARG A 141 -20.86 26.58 -7.34
CA ARG A 141 -22.34 26.69 -7.28
C ARG A 141 -22.96 27.13 -8.61
N ARG A 142 -22.32 28.06 -9.32
CA ARG A 142 -22.80 28.53 -10.62
C ARG A 142 -22.62 27.47 -11.70
N ARG A 143 -21.52 26.73 -11.67
CA ARG A 143 -21.21 25.66 -12.63
C ARG A 143 -22.11 24.44 -12.43
N ASP A 144 -22.13 23.89 -11.22
CA ASP A 144 -22.69 22.55 -10.94
C ASP A 144 -24.15 22.58 -10.49
N GLN A 145 -24.66 23.73 -10.06
CA GLN A 145 -26.03 23.86 -9.53
C GLN A 145 -26.39 22.81 -8.45
N TYR A 146 -25.46 22.52 -7.53
CA TYR A 146 -25.61 21.51 -6.46
C TYR A 146 -25.73 20.05 -6.96
N GLN A 147 -25.33 19.78 -8.19
CA GLN A 147 -25.27 18.44 -8.73
C GLN A 147 -24.03 17.69 -8.22
N CYS A 148 -24.25 16.55 -7.57
CA CYS A 148 -23.17 15.66 -7.16
C CYS A 148 -22.39 15.15 -8.37
N PHE A 149 -21.07 15.36 -8.42
CA PHE A 149 -20.25 14.93 -9.57
C PHE A 149 -20.14 13.40 -9.71
N VAL A 150 -20.36 12.66 -8.62
CA VAL A 150 -20.29 11.19 -8.63
C VAL A 150 -21.63 10.56 -9.00
N THR A 151 -22.71 10.99 -8.35
CA THR A 151 -24.03 10.34 -8.45
C THR A 151 -24.94 11.02 -9.47
N GLY A 152 -24.61 12.23 -9.92
CA GLY A 152 -25.44 13.07 -10.77
C GLY A 152 -26.68 13.63 -10.06
N THR A 153 -26.88 13.36 -8.77
CA THR A 153 -28.05 13.82 -8.03
C THR A 153 -27.93 15.31 -7.70
N ALA A 154 -28.91 16.11 -8.13
CA ALA A 154 -29.01 17.51 -7.77
C ALA A 154 -29.88 17.65 -6.51
N SER A 155 -29.25 17.78 -5.35
CA SER A 155 -29.93 18.04 -4.08
C SER A 155 -29.08 18.93 -3.18
N HIS A 156 -29.58 20.13 -2.91
CA HIS A 156 -28.92 21.08 -2.00
C HIS A 156 -28.79 20.52 -0.57
N ASN A 157 -29.72 19.66 -0.15
CA ASN A 157 -29.73 19.14 1.22
C ASN A 157 -28.81 17.94 1.39
N ASP A 158 -28.55 17.20 0.31
CA ASP A 158 -27.82 15.93 0.37
C ASP A 158 -26.39 16.05 -0.17
N THR A 159 -26.00 17.20 -0.72
CA THR A 159 -24.66 17.46 -1.23
C THR A 159 -23.93 18.53 -0.44
N ASP A 160 -22.60 18.46 -0.45
CA ASP A 160 -21.73 19.54 0.05
C ASP A 160 -20.50 19.69 -0.84
N LEU A 161 -19.81 20.82 -0.70
CA LEU A 161 -18.61 21.14 -1.47
C LEU A 161 -17.38 20.43 -0.90
N VAL A 162 -16.63 19.79 -1.79
CA VAL A 162 -15.34 19.17 -1.47
C VAL A 162 -14.26 19.62 -2.46
N TRP A 163 -13.02 19.67 -1.99
CA TRP A 163 -11.87 19.69 -2.88
C TRP A 163 -11.64 18.28 -3.44
N MET A 164 -11.42 18.16 -4.75
CA MET A 164 -10.92 16.92 -5.37
C MET A 164 -9.51 16.62 -4.88
N PHE A 165 -8.64 17.63 -4.88
CA PHE A 165 -7.32 17.56 -4.27
C PHE A 165 -7.16 18.75 -3.32
N PRO A 166 -7.10 18.55 -1.98
CA PRO A 166 -7.09 19.67 -1.06
C PRO A 166 -5.82 20.56 -1.23
N PRO A 167 -5.98 21.87 -1.48
CA PRO A 167 -4.86 22.80 -1.72
C PRO A 167 -3.77 22.80 -0.64
N CYS A 168 -4.12 22.52 0.61
CA CYS A 168 -3.17 22.44 1.71
C CYS A 168 -2.12 21.31 1.54
N PHE A 169 -2.40 20.33 0.68
CA PHE A 169 -1.51 19.23 0.32
C PHE A 169 -0.77 19.45 -1.01
N ALA A 170 -0.73 20.68 -1.54
CA ALA A 170 -0.04 21.05 -2.77
C ALA A 170 1.39 20.46 -2.90
N ARG A 171 2.14 20.35 -1.78
CA ARG A 171 3.49 19.75 -1.76
C ARG A 171 3.53 18.25 -2.03
N LEU A 172 2.42 17.54 -1.86
CA LEU A 172 2.29 16.13 -2.20
C LEU A 172 1.93 15.94 -3.68
N CYS A 173 1.51 17.00 -4.36
CA CYS A 173 1.10 16.95 -5.75
C CYS A 173 2.29 16.69 -6.67
N ARG A 174 2.09 15.84 -7.67
CA ARG A 174 3.10 15.59 -8.72
C ARG A 174 2.83 16.33 -10.01
N PHE A 175 1.59 16.77 -10.24
CA PHE A 175 1.15 17.36 -11.49
C PHE A 175 0.52 18.75 -11.30
N PRO A 176 0.59 19.64 -12.31
CA PRO A 176 1.39 19.51 -13.54
C PRO A 176 2.90 19.42 -13.24
N PRO A 177 3.75 19.01 -14.20
CA PRO A 177 5.20 19.12 -14.07
C PRO A 177 5.53 20.62 -14.00
N LEU A 178 5.36 21.19 -12.82
CA LEU A 178 5.89 22.47 -12.46
C LEU A 178 7.41 22.29 -12.63
N ARG A 179 8.03 23.20 -13.39
CA ARG A 179 9.50 23.21 -13.58
C ARG A 179 10.19 23.00 -12.23
N ASP A 180 11.36 22.37 -12.23
CA ASP A 180 12.09 22.00 -11.00
C ASP A 180 12.33 23.17 -10.01
N ASP A 181 12.15 24.43 -10.44
CA ASP A 181 12.25 25.65 -9.65
C ASP A 181 10.93 26.10 -8.99
N TYR A 182 9.81 25.44 -9.27
CA TYR A 182 8.48 25.92 -8.90
C TYR A 182 7.88 25.06 -7.78
N HIS A 183 7.91 25.59 -6.55
CA HIS A 183 7.21 24.99 -5.43
C HIS A 183 5.70 25.30 -5.53
N PRO A 184 4.82 24.29 -5.66
CA PRO A 184 3.38 24.52 -5.72
C PRO A 184 2.91 25.20 -4.43
N ILE A 185 2.40 26.44 -4.56
CA ILE A 185 1.73 27.16 -3.48
C ILE A 185 0.24 26.77 -3.46
N PRO A 186 -0.39 26.64 -2.29
CA PRO A 186 -1.80 26.23 -2.17
C PRO A 186 -2.76 27.02 -3.07
N GLN A 187 -2.54 28.34 -3.22
CA GLN A 187 -3.39 29.24 -4.00
C GLN A 187 -3.51 28.83 -5.48
N PHE A 188 -2.51 28.13 -6.02
CA PHE A 188 -2.58 27.61 -7.39
C PHE A 188 -3.68 26.55 -7.56
N PHE A 189 -4.02 25.84 -6.49
CA PHE A 189 -5.02 24.77 -6.46
C PHE A 189 -6.40 25.29 -6.05
N GLU A 190 -6.52 26.55 -5.66
CA GLU A 190 -7.78 27.17 -5.23
C GLU A 190 -8.62 27.61 -6.45
N THR A 191 -9.02 26.63 -7.27
CA THR A 191 -9.79 26.85 -8.50
C THR A 191 -11.11 26.09 -8.47
N ALA A 192 -12.10 26.56 -9.24
CA ALA A 192 -13.39 25.87 -9.39
C ALA A 192 -13.24 24.46 -9.99
N SER A 193 -12.26 24.27 -10.89
CA SER A 193 -11.94 22.96 -11.46
C SER A 193 -11.46 21.93 -10.43
N ASN A 194 -10.96 22.36 -9.27
CA ASN A 194 -10.51 21.48 -8.18
C ASN A 194 -11.61 21.16 -7.16
N ALA A 195 -12.83 21.66 -7.34
CA ALA A 195 -13.89 21.49 -6.37
C ALA A 195 -15.18 21.07 -7.07
N ALA A 196 -15.99 20.30 -6.37
CA ALA A 196 -17.34 19.98 -6.83
C ALA A 196 -18.24 19.61 -5.66
N PHE A 197 -19.52 19.45 -5.95
CA PHE A 197 -20.48 18.89 -4.99
C PHE A 197 -20.34 17.38 -4.92
N LEU A 198 -20.31 16.84 -3.70
CA LEU A 198 -20.34 15.41 -3.42
C LEU A 198 -21.49 15.12 -2.45
N HIS A 199 -22.12 13.95 -2.60
CA HIS A 199 -23.14 13.48 -1.66
C HIS A 199 -22.55 13.38 -0.24
N LYS A 200 -23.23 13.92 0.78
CA LYS A 200 -22.74 14.04 2.16
C LYS A 200 -22.29 12.70 2.73
N ASP A 201 -23.04 11.64 2.46
CA ASP A 201 -22.70 10.28 2.90
C ASP A 201 -21.42 9.71 2.26
N LEU A 202 -20.94 10.29 1.16
CA LEU A 202 -19.70 9.90 0.49
C LEU A 202 -18.49 10.72 0.96
N ILE A 203 -18.69 11.93 1.50
CA ILE A 203 -17.60 12.85 1.87
C ILE A 203 -16.61 12.22 2.86
N PRO A 204 -17.03 11.57 3.96
CA PRO A 204 -16.09 10.95 4.89
C PRO A 204 -15.21 9.90 4.21
N PHE A 205 -15.78 9.11 3.29
CA PHE A 205 -15.07 8.06 2.57
C PHE A 205 -14.14 8.62 1.50
N PHE A 206 -14.51 9.72 0.85
CA PHE A 206 -13.66 10.40 -0.12
C PHE A 206 -12.43 11.01 0.56
N HIS A 207 -12.62 11.77 1.65
CA HIS A 207 -11.52 12.32 2.44
C HIS A 207 -10.66 11.25 3.12
N ASP A 208 -11.22 10.09 3.45
CA ASP A 208 -10.46 8.96 3.98
C ASP A 208 -9.82 8.08 2.88
N ASN A 209 -9.91 8.50 1.62
CA ASN A 209 -9.40 7.77 0.45
C ASN A 209 -9.97 6.34 0.32
N ALA A 210 -11.17 6.07 0.84
CA ALA A 210 -11.81 4.75 0.80
C ALA A 210 -12.35 4.38 -0.59
N PHE A 211 -12.58 5.36 -1.45
CA PHE A 211 -12.83 5.16 -2.87
C PHE A 211 -12.16 6.28 -3.68
N SER A 212 -12.04 6.08 -5.00
CA SER A 212 -11.55 7.11 -5.92
C SER A 212 -11.93 6.79 -7.37
N VAL A 213 -11.48 7.60 -8.32
CA VAL A 213 -11.86 7.54 -9.73
C VAL A 213 -10.59 7.36 -10.56
N ASP A 214 -10.56 6.29 -11.32
CA ASP A 214 -9.48 6.00 -12.25
C ASP A 214 -9.83 6.58 -13.63
N VAL A 215 -9.43 7.83 -13.84
CA VAL A 215 -9.68 8.55 -15.11
C VAL A 215 -9.14 7.78 -16.31
N ASP A 216 -8.02 7.08 -16.16
CA ASP A 216 -7.36 6.39 -17.27
C ASP A 216 -7.91 4.97 -17.50
N ASP A 217 -8.95 4.56 -16.75
CA ASP A 217 -9.74 3.33 -16.92
C ASP A 217 -11.22 3.69 -17.13
N ASP A 218 -11.50 4.56 -18.12
CA ASP A 218 -12.85 5.01 -18.48
C ASP A 218 -13.62 5.63 -17.29
N TYR A 219 -12.91 6.39 -16.45
CA TYR A 219 -13.45 6.99 -15.23
C TYR A 219 -14.09 5.98 -14.26
N ARG A 220 -13.55 4.77 -14.21
CA ARG A 220 -13.99 3.72 -13.28
C ARG A 220 -13.88 4.17 -11.83
N VAL A 221 -14.94 3.97 -11.07
CA VAL A 221 -14.94 4.19 -9.61
C VAL A 221 -14.40 2.94 -8.93
N LEU A 222 -13.39 3.13 -8.09
CA LEU A 222 -12.72 2.05 -7.34
C LEU A 222 -12.98 2.22 -5.85
N ILE A 223 -13.44 1.14 -5.22
CA ILE A 223 -13.67 1.06 -3.78
C ILE A 223 -12.54 0.24 -3.17
N PHE A 224 -11.82 0.79 -2.20
CA PHE A 224 -10.62 0.16 -1.62
C PHE A 224 -10.92 -0.71 -0.40
N ARG A 225 -12.08 -0.51 0.23
CA ARG A 225 -12.53 -1.24 1.42
C ARG A 225 -14.04 -1.10 1.56
N ASP A 226 -14.63 -1.93 2.42
CA ASP A 226 -16.05 -1.83 2.75
C ASP A 226 -16.40 -0.42 3.27
N ILE A 227 -17.36 0.23 2.60
CA ILE A 227 -17.92 1.54 2.96
C ILE A 227 -19.41 1.44 3.35
N GLY A 228 -19.90 0.22 3.58
CA GLY A 228 -21.25 -0.07 4.01
C GLY A 228 -22.31 0.39 3.00
N PRO A 229 -23.45 0.92 3.47
CA PRO A 229 -24.56 1.34 2.59
C PRO A 229 -24.19 2.39 1.54
N ALA A 230 -23.12 3.17 1.77
CA ALA A 230 -22.66 4.22 0.86
C ALA A 230 -22.20 3.66 -0.50
N GLU A 231 -21.81 2.38 -0.57
CA GLU A 231 -21.49 1.68 -1.83
C GLU A 231 -22.61 1.83 -2.87
N LYS A 232 -23.88 1.78 -2.43
CA LYS A 232 -25.04 1.87 -3.32
C LYS A 232 -25.21 3.22 -4.01
N LEU A 233 -24.53 4.25 -3.51
CA LEU A 233 -24.52 5.58 -4.13
C LEU A 233 -23.48 5.67 -5.24
N LEU A 234 -22.46 4.82 -5.25
CA LEU A 234 -21.36 4.88 -6.21
C LEU A 234 -21.76 4.18 -7.52
N PRO A 235 -21.65 4.86 -8.67
CA PRO A 235 -21.74 4.18 -9.95
C PRO A 235 -20.47 3.34 -10.19
N SER A 236 -20.50 2.44 -11.18
CA SER A 236 -19.28 1.72 -11.59
C SER A 236 -18.28 2.63 -12.31
N HIS A 237 -18.76 3.65 -13.03
CA HIS A 237 -17.97 4.64 -13.75
C HIS A 237 -18.63 6.01 -13.62
N LEU A 238 -17.83 7.08 -13.57
CA LEU A 238 -18.37 8.42 -13.64
C LEU A 238 -18.92 8.71 -15.03
N ARG A 239 -20.00 9.51 -15.07
CA ARG A 239 -20.53 10.01 -16.33
C ARG A 239 -19.87 11.35 -16.60
N VAL A 240 -19.01 11.38 -17.62
CA VAL A 240 -18.23 12.56 -17.95
C VAL A 240 -18.88 13.37 -19.08
N SER A 241 -19.25 14.62 -18.78
CA SER A 241 -19.70 15.61 -19.75
C SER A 241 -18.50 16.42 -20.26
N PRO A 242 -18.25 16.49 -21.58
CA PRO A 242 -17.00 17.01 -22.14
C PRO A 242 -16.68 18.48 -21.87
N ASN A 243 -17.59 19.26 -21.27
CA ASN A 243 -17.44 20.71 -21.10
C ASN A 243 -17.65 21.24 -19.66
N GLU A 244 -17.95 20.41 -18.66
CA GLU A 244 -18.47 20.92 -17.36
C GLU A 244 -17.83 20.33 -16.10
N GLU A 245 -16.73 19.58 -16.21
CA GLU A 245 -16.28 18.72 -15.11
C GLU A 245 -15.04 19.20 -14.34
N PRO A 246 -14.83 18.67 -13.11
CA PRO A 246 -13.55 18.83 -12.43
C PRO A 246 -12.44 18.40 -13.38
N GLU A 247 -11.37 19.17 -13.43
CA GLU A 247 -10.29 18.83 -14.35
C GLU A 247 -9.71 17.46 -13.96
N ASP A 248 -9.59 16.57 -14.94
CA ASP A 248 -9.15 15.18 -14.76
C ASP A 248 -7.88 15.07 -13.91
N TRP A 249 -6.99 16.06 -14.00
CA TRP A 249 -5.72 16.00 -13.29
C TRP A 249 -5.91 15.99 -11.77
N PHE A 250 -6.91 16.68 -11.22
CA PHE A 250 -7.19 16.65 -9.79
C PHE A 250 -7.73 15.28 -9.36
N LEU A 251 -8.55 14.65 -10.21
CA LEU A 251 -9.03 13.28 -9.99
C LEU A 251 -7.87 12.28 -10.06
N ARG A 252 -6.96 12.43 -11.04
CA ARG A 252 -5.73 11.62 -11.12
C ARG A 252 -4.84 11.76 -9.89
N GLU A 253 -4.70 12.97 -9.35
CA GLU A 253 -3.92 13.20 -8.13
C GLU A 253 -4.60 12.65 -6.87
N HIS A 254 -5.92 12.83 -6.73
CA HIS A 254 -6.68 12.15 -5.68
C HIS A 254 -6.50 10.62 -5.78
N PHE A 255 -6.64 10.06 -6.98
CA PHE A 255 -6.47 8.64 -7.22
C PHE A 255 -5.07 8.13 -6.89
N ARG A 256 -4.03 8.85 -7.31
CA ARG A 256 -2.64 8.54 -6.98
C ARG A 256 -2.40 8.53 -5.47
N ILE A 257 -2.95 9.48 -4.73
CA ILE A 257 -2.85 9.49 -3.26
C ILE A 257 -3.64 8.32 -2.67
N SER A 258 -4.86 8.05 -3.16
CA SER A 258 -5.65 6.90 -2.70
C SER A 258 -4.92 5.57 -2.91
N LEU A 259 -4.24 5.38 -4.04
CA LEU A 259 -3.38 4.21 -4.26
C LEU A 259 -2.27 4.12 -3.20
N LYS A 260 -1.55 5.21 -2.93
CA LYS A 260 -0.50 5.19 -1.90
C LYS A 260 -1.05 4.81 -0.51
N VAL A 261 -2.18 5.39 -0.12
CA VAL A 261 -2.82 5.17 1.19
C VAL A 261 -3.36 3.74 1.31
N CYS A 262 -3.96 3.22 0.24
CA CYS A 262 -4.79 2.02 0.34
C CYS A 262 -4.14 0.74 -0.15
N ILE A 263 -3.14 0.80 -1.05
CA ILE A 263 -2.54 -0.41 -1.61
C ILE A 263 -1.05 -0.60 -1.27
N LEU A 264 -0.30 0.46 -0.92
CA LEU A 264 1.15 0.36 -0.65
C LEU A 264 1.50 0.06 0.82
N GLU A 265 0.54 0.15 1.73
CA GLU A 265 0.70 -0.12 3.17
C GLU A 265 0.24 -1.53 3.54
N GLY A 266 0.62 -2.03 4.71
CA GLY A 266 0.18 -3.28 5.32
C GLY A 266 1.25 -4.35 5.60
N ASP A 267 2.54 -4.01 5.61
CA ASP A 267 3.61 -4.98 5.89
C ASP A 267 3.67 -5.29 7.37
N ILE A 268 4.19 -6.46 7.72
CA ILE A 268 4.40 -6.79 9.13
C ILE A 268 5.29 -5.77 9.85
N ASP A 269 6.19 -5.10 9.10
CA ASP A 269 7.03 -3.98 9.58
C ASP A 269 6.22 -2.78 10.11
N GLU A 270 4.94 -2.65 9.77
CA GLU A 270 4.07 -1.60 10.34
C GLU A 270 3.69 -1.87 11.79
N ASP A 271 3.44 -3.15 12.11
CA ASP A 271 3.10 -3.57 13.48
C ASP A 271 4.38 -3.81 14.31
N TYR A 272 5.44 -4.29 13.65
CA TYR A 272 6.70 -4.67 14.28
C TYR A 272 7.88 -4.06 13.52
N PRO A 273 8.09 -2.73 13.62
CA PRO A 273 9.19 -2.09 12.92
C PRO A 273 10.54 -2.61 13.43
N PRO A 274 11.62 -2.60 12.61
CA PRO A 274 12.90 -3.20 12.98
C PRO A 274 13.46 -2.76 14.35
N PRO A 275 13.37 -1.49 14.78
CA PRO A 275 13.82 -1.09 16.11
C PRO A 275 13.05 -1.74 17.27
N VAL A 276 11.78 -2.08 17.07
CA VAL A 276 10.96 -2.81 18.05
C VAL A 276 11.37 -4.28 18.10
N VAL A 277 11.64 -4.88 16.95
CA VAL A 277 12.16 -6.26 16.86
C VAL A 277 13.51 -6.38 17.55
N LEU A 278 14.47 -5.52 17.20
CA LEU A 278 15.80 -5.52 17.79
C LEU A 278 15.76 -5.31 19.30
N ARG A 279 14.97 -4.35 19.78
CA ARG A 279 14.80 -4.14 21.22
C ARG A 279 14.24 -5.38 21.92
N MET A 280 13.23 -6.03 21.34
CA MET A 280 12.66 -7.26 21.91
C MET A 280 13.69 -8.40 21.93
N MET A 281 14.53 -8.50 20.91
CA MET A 281 15.62 -9.49 20.87
C MET A 281 16.64 -9.25 21.99
N ASP A 282 17.10 -8.00 22.15
CA ASP A 282 18.03 -7.61 23.22
C ASP A 282 17.43 -7.90 24.61
N ASP A 283 16.17 -7.51 24.80
CA ASP A 283 15.37 -7.71 26.01
C ASP A 283 15.20 -9.19 26.41
N LEU A 284 15.30 -10.09 25.44
CA LEU A 284 15.20 -11.54 25.60
C LEU A 284 16.59 -12.23 25.67
N GLY A 285 17.67 -11.47 25.55
CA GLY A 285 19.04 -12.00 25.51
C GLY A 285 19.41 -12.68 24.19
N VAL A 286 18.72 -12.34 23.09
CA VAL A 286 18.98 -12.87 21.74
C VAL A 286 19.77 -11.82 20.94
N ASN A 287 21.03 -11.57 21.32
CA ASN A 287 21.83 -10.58 20.62
C ASN A 287 22.21 -11.06 19.21
N SER A 288 21.97 -10.21 18.20
CA SER A 288 22.15 -10.58 16.79
C SER A 288 23.59 -10.68 16.32
N VAL A 289 24.57 -10.03 16.95
CA VAL A 289 25.96 -10.02 16.46
C VAL A 289 26.94 -9.71 17.60
N GLY A 290 27.87 -10.63 17.88
CA GLY A 290 29.16 -10.32 18.50
C GLY A 290 29.20 -9.92 19.97
N SER A 291 28.13 -10.09 20.75
CA SER A 291 28.22 -9.96 22.19
C SER A 291 28.80 -11.24 22.79
N ASP A 292 29.82 -11.06 23.62
CA ASP A 292 30.34 -11.95 24.65
C ASP A 292 29.28 -12.99 25.11
N ASP A 293 29.67 -14.27 25.23
CA ASP A 293 28.82 -15.42 25.61
C ASP A 293 28.16 -15.30 27.00
N THR A 294 28.15 -14.10 27.58
CA THR A 294 27.81 -13.76 28.96
C THR A 294 26.38 -13.23 29.13
N VAL A 295 25.63 -12.99 28.04
CA VAL A 295 24.22 -12.57 28.15
C VAL A 295 23.31 -13.79 28.32
N GLU A 296 22.76 -13.93 29.53
CA GLU A 296 21.81 -15.00 29.86
C GLU A 296 20.48 -14.79 29.13
N LEU A 297 20.00 -15.83 28.44
CA LEU A 297 18.69 -15.82 27.79
C LEU A 297 17.57 -15.66 28.83
N ALA A 298 16.55 -14.87 28.49
CA ALA A 298 15.36 -14.76 29.31
C ALA A 298 14.73 -16.16 29.54
N PRO A 299 14.25 -16.47 30.75
CA PRO A 299 13.68 -17.78 31.05
C PRO A 299 12.48 -18.07 30.16
N MET A 300 12.22 -19.34 29.83
CA MET A 300 11.08 -19.74 28.98
C MET A 300 9.71 -19.34 29.53
N THR A 301 9.63 -19.08 30.84
CA THR A 301 8.42 -18.59 31.50
C THR A 301 8.20 -17.09 31.32
N ASP A 302 9.13 -16.36 30.71
CA ASP A 302 8.97 -14.95 30.42
C ASP A 302 7.77 -14.74 29.49
N PRO A 303 6.77 -13.92 29.89
CA PRO A 303 5.54 -13.74 29.09
C PRO A 303 5.80 -13.13 27.71
N ARG A 304 6.95 -12.47 27.50
CA ARG A 304 7.32 -11.90 26.19
C ARG A 304 7.48 -12.97 25.12
N TRP A 305 7.88 -14.20 25.48
CA TRP A 305 7.93 -15.35 24.56
C TRP A 305 6.55 -15.74 24.01
N GLN A 306 5.46 -15.39 24.69
CA GLN A 306 4.10 -15.72 24.25
C GLN A 306 3.51 -14.72 23.25
N THR A 307 4.17 -13.58 23.06
CA THR A 307 3.78 -12.58 22.06
C THR A 307 4.08 -13.08 20.65
N VAL A 308 3.44 -12.48 19.63
CA VAL A 308 3.70 -12.84 18.21
C VAL A 308 5.18 -12.65 17.86
N ILE A 309 5.78 -11.55 18.31
CA ILE A 309 7.20 -11.25 18.11
C ILE A 309 8.11 -12.19 18.88
N GLY A 310 7.80 -12.50 20.14
CA GLY A 310 8.57 -13.46 20.93
C GLY A 310 8.59 -14.85 20.33
N LYS A 311 7.45 -15.33 19.82
CA LYS A 311 7.36 -16.62 19.12
C LYS A 311 8.22 -16.65 17.86
N SER A 312 8.17 -15.59 17.04
CA SER A 312 9.00 -15.50 15.83
C SER A 312 10.50 -15.44 16.14
N ILE A 313 10.90 -14.71 17.20
CA ILE A 313 12.29 -14.70 17.68
C ILE A 313 12.70 -16.11 18.12
N TRP A 314 11.86 -16.80 18.89
CA TRP A 314 12.14 -18.13 19.40
C TRP A 314 12.32 -19.17 18.30
N GLU A 315 11.42 -19.18 17.31
CA GLU A 315 11.53 -20.04 16.12
C GLU A 315 12.87 -19.83 15.40
N ASN A 316 13.26 -18.58 15.19
CA ASN A 316 14.52 -18.26 14.54
C ASN A 316 15.75 -18.71 15.36
N VAL A 317 15.71 -18.58 16.69
CA VAL A 317 16.77 -19.09 17.59
C VAL A 317 16.90 -20.60 17.47
N LEU A 318 15.78 -21.33 17.44
CA LEU A 318 15.79 -22.79 17.29
C LEU A 318 16.36 -23.20 15.92
N GLU A 319 15.93 -22.57 14.84
CA GLU A 319 16.44 -22.83 13.49
C GLU A 319 17.96 -22.60 13.42
N THR A 320 18.44 -21.47 13.95
CA THR A 320 19.87 -21.12 13.94
C THR A 320 20.70 -22.12 14.73
N ARG A 321 20.22 -22.57 15.90
CA ARG A 321 20.89 -23.60 16.70
C ARG A 321 20.91 -24.97 16.03
N MET A 322 19.81 -25.35 15.38
CA MET A 322 19.75 -26.61 14.62
C MET A 322 20.73 -26.58 13.44
N ALA A 323 20.80 -25.46 12.71
CA ALA A 323 21.73 -25.28 11.61
C ALA A 323 23.21 -25.31 12.07
N ALA A 324 23.52 -24.68 13.20
CA ALA A 324 24.88 -24.70 13.76
C ALA A 324 25.36 -26.10 14.20
N ASN A 325 24.42 -26.97 14.57
CA ASN A 325 24.70 -28.35 14.98
C ASN A 325 24.69 -29.35 13.81
N TYR A 326 24.38 -28.91 12.59
CA TYR A 326 24.37 -29.79 11.42
C TYR A 326 25.80 -30.05 10.93
N VAL A 327 26.23 -31.31 10.99
CA VAL A 327 27.47 -31.79 10.35
C VAL A 327 27.07 -32.42 9.02
N PRO A 328 27.53 -31.91 7.86
CA PRO A 328 27.29 -32.56 6.59
C PRO A 328 27.85 -33.99 6.63
N PRO A 329 27.15 -34.99 6.08
CA PRO A 329 27.74 -36.31 5.89
C PRO A 329 29.03 -36.14 5.09
N ASP A 330 30.11 -36.76 5.57
CA ASP A 330 31.40 -36.75 4.91
C ASP A 330 31.25 -37.47 3.56
N ASP A 331 31.54 -36.80 2.44
CA ASP A 331 31.44 -37.36 1.07
C ASP A 331 32.50 -38.46 0.81
N SER A 332 33.07 -39.06 1.86
CA SER A 332 34.19 -40.01 1.81
C SER A 332 33.78 -41.45 1.48
N ASP A 333 32.48 -41.75 1.36
CA ASP A 333 31.99 -43.09 1.01
C ASP A 333 31.84 -43.35 -0.50
N GLU A 334 32.09 -42.37 -1.39
CA GLU A 334 32.01 -42.58 -2.86
C GLU A 334 33.28 -43.16 -3.51
N GLU A 335 34.42 -43.27 -2.81
CA GLU A 335 35.66 -43.84 -3.39
C GLU A 335 35.84 -45.37 -3.18
N GLU A 336 34.98 -46.05 -2.42
CA GLU A 336 35.15 -47.49 -2.13
C GLU A 336 34.32 -48.42 -3.06
N ALA A 337 33.59 -47.87 -4.02
CA ALA A 337 32.89 -48.68 -5.04
C ALA A 337 33.74 -48.99 -6.29
N ASP A 338 34.85 -48.27 -6.53
CA ASP A 338 35.68 -48.40 -7.74
C ASP A 338 36.95 -49.28 -7.53
N ARG A 339 37.08 -49.96 -6.38
CA ARG A 339 38.21 -50.86 -6.08
C ARG A 339 37.87 -52.35 -6.08
N ILE A 340 36.67 -52.74 -6.49
CA ILE A 340 36.29 -54.15 -6.69
C ILE A 340 36.13 -54.43 -8.19
N ASP A 341 37.20 -54.25 -8.97
CA ASP A 341 37.45 -54.94 -10.26
C ASP A 341 38.76 -54.43 -10.87
N LYS A 342 39.91 -54.86 -10.32
CA LYS A 342 41.20 -54.87 -11.03
C LYS A 342 42.06 -56.07 -10.66
#